data_AF-A0A938LVQ7-F1
#
_entry.id   AF-A0A938LVQ7-F1
#
_cell.length_a   1.000
_cell.length_b   1.000
_cell.length_c   1.000
_cell.angle_alpha   90.00
_cell.angle_beta   90.00
_cell.angle_gamma   90.00
#
_symmetry.space_group_name_H-M   'P 1'
#
loop_
_entity.id
_entity.type
_entity.pdbx_description
1 polymer ?
#
loop_
_entity_poly.entity_id
_entity_poly.type
_entity_poly.pdbx_seq_one_letter_code
_entity_poly.pdbx_strand_id
1 'polypeptide(L)' 'HLHCDNCDELAARAVAAGAVMVREPSDAFYGERSCTIRDPFGHEWMLGHEIEKVEPEEMQRRYTAMFE' A
#
# COMPACT_ATOMS: atom_id res chain seq x y z
N HIS A 1 8.78 -4.45 3.09
CA HIS A 1 7.72 -4.25 2.09
C HIS A 1 7.47 -5.58 1.41
N LEU A 2 6.29 -6.15 1.58
CA LEU A 2 5.88 -7.42 1.00
C LEU A 2 5.06 -7.14 -0.25
N HIS A 3 5.54 -7.62 -1.39
CA HIS A 3 4.76 -7.61 -2.62
C HIS A 3 3.74 -8.74 -2.59
N CYS A 4 2.50 -8.44 -2.95
CA CYS A 4 1.39 -9.39 -2.96
C CYS A 4 0.56 -9.21 -4.22
N ASP A 5 -0.32 -10.17 -4.53
CA ASP A 5 -1.17 -10.07 -5.73
C ASP A 5 -2.30 -9.04 -5.52
N ASN A 6 -2.85 -8.98 -4.31
CA ASN A 6 -3.91 -8.05 -3.93
C ASN A 6 -3.70 -7.57 -2.48
N CYS A 7 -3.40 -6.28 -2.33
CA CYS A 7 -3.13 -5.67 -1.05
C CYS A 7 -4.37 -5.64 -0.14
N ASP A 8 -5.55 -5.32 -0.68
CA ASP A 8 -6.79 -5.23 0.10
C ASP A 8 -7.19 -6.59 0.67
N GLU A 9 -7.16 -7.63 -0.17
CA GLU A 9 -7.53 -8.98 0.26
C GLU A 9 -6.58 -9.53 1.32
N LEU A 10 -5.27 -9.32 1.15
CA LEU A 10 -4.28 -9.78 2.12
C LEU A 10 -4.41 -9.01 3.45
N ALA A 11 -4.64 -7.70 3.39
CA ALA A 11 -4.85 -6.88 4.57
C ALA A 11 -6.13 -7.28 5.32
N ALA A 12 -7.25 -7.48 4.60
CA ALA A 12 -8.50 -7.93 5.19
C ALA A 12 -8.36 -9.29 5.87
N ARG A 13 -7.65 -10.23 5.24
CA ARG A 13 -7.34 -11.54 5.84
C ARG A 13 -6.48 -11.41 7.09
N ALA A 14 -5.48 -10.53 7.08
CA ALA A 14 -4.63 -10.31 8.23
C ALA A 14 -5.41 -9.69 9.40
N VAL A 15 -6.27 -8.71 9.13
CA VAL A 15 -7.15 -8.10 10.14
C VAL A 15 -8.11 -9.13 10.73
N ALA A 16 -8.72 -9.98 9.89
CA ALA A 16 -9.56 -11.09 10.36
C ALA A 16 -8.79 -12.10 11.23
N ALA A 17 -7.47 -12.22 11.04
CA ALA A 17 -6.58 -13.05 11.86
C ALA A 17 -6.04 -12.35 13.13
N GLY A 18 -6.47 -11.11 13.41
CA GLY A 18 -6.10 -10.35 14.60
C GLY A 18 -5.03 -9.28 14.39
N ALA A 19 -4.60 -9.04 13.15
CA ALA A 19 -3.77 -7.87 12.85
C ALA A 19 -4.56 -6.57 13.00
N VAL A 20 -3.86 -5.48 13.27
CA VAL A 20 -4.40 -4.13 13.35
C VAL A 20 -4.06 -3.38 12.07
N MET A 21 -5.05 -2.73 11.47
CA MET A 21 -4.79 -1.79 10.36
C MET A 21 -4.12 -0.53 10.90
N VAL A 22 -2.89 -0.25 10.46
CA VAL A 22 -2.13 0.94 10.85
C VAL A 22 -2.30 2.06 9.83
N ARG A 23 -2.29 1.69 8.54
CA ARG A 23 -2.57 2.59 7.42
C ARG A 23 -3.43 1.85 6.41
N GLU A 24 -4.62 2.39 6.14
CA GLU A 24 -5.56 1.84 5.17
C GLU A 24 -4.95 1.72 3.76
N PRO A 25 -5.37 0.73 2.96
CA PRO A 25 -4.95 0.61 1.57
C PRO A 25 -5.28 1.86 0.76
N SER A 26 -4.27 2.43 0.11
CA SER A 26 -4.37 3.66 -0.67
C SER A 26 -3.55 3.57 -1.95
N ASP A 27 -4.04 4.19 -3.01
CA ASP A 27 -3.31 4.30 -4.27
C ASP A 27 -2.26 5.42 -4.16
N ALA A 28 -1.01 5.07 -4.43
CA ALA A 28 0.10 5.99 -4.43
C ALA A 28 0.33 6.58 -5.82
N PHE A 29 0.87 7.80 -5.86
CA PHE A 29 1.11 8.55 -7.11
C PHE A 29 2.01 7.81 -8.11
N TYR A 30 2.84 6.88 -7.62
CA TYR A 30 3.76 6.05 -8.39
C TYR A 30 3.17 4.73 -8.91
N GLY A 31 1.85 4.54 -8.85
CA GLY A 31 1.18 3.38 -9.46
C GLY A 31 1.20 2.11 -8.61
N GLU A 32 1.26 2.27 -7.29
CA GLU A 32 1.18 1.16 -6.33
C GLU A 32 0.01 1.36 -5.40
N ARG A 33 -0.69 0.29 -5.08
CA ARG A 33 -1.63 0.27 -3.96
C ARG A 33 -0.98 -0.42 -2.78
N SER A 34 -0.89 0.29 -1.65
CA SER A 34 -0.22 -0.22 -0.46
C SER A 34 -0.90 0.17 0.85
N CYS A 35 -0.69 -0.66 1.87
CA CYS A 35 -1.20 -0.48 3.24
C CYS A 35 -0.14 -0.87 4.27
N THR A 36 -0.38 -0.52 5.53
CA THR A 36 0.43 -1.00 6.65
C THR A 36 -0.46 -1.68 7.68
N ILE A 37 -0.10 -2.91 8.04
CA ILE A 37 -0.74 -3.67 9.13
C ILE A 37 0.27 -3.96 10.23
N ARG A 38 -0.21 -4.14 11.46
CA ARG A 38 0.59 -4.64 12.58
C ARG A 38 0.05 -5.99 13.02
N ASP A 39 0.89 -7.02 13.00
CA ASP A 39 0.48 -8.36 13.41
C ASP A 39 0.30 -8.46 14.95
N PRO A 40 -0.34 -9.54 15.46
CA PRO A 40 -0.53 -9.75 16.90
C PRO A 40 0.76 -9.87 17.72
N PHE A 41 1.90 -10.12 17.06
CA PHE A 41 3.21 -10.20 17.69
C PHE A 41 3.92 -8.83 17.75
N GLY A 42 3.31 -7.80 17.17
CA GLY A 42 3.79 -6.42 17.19
C GLY A 42 4.64 -6.03 15.97
N HIS A 43 4.79 -6.88 14.96
CA HIS A 43 5.55 -6.51 13.76
C HIS A 43 4.68 -5.73 12.78
N GLU A 44 5.27 -4.70 12.19
CA GLU A 44 4.63 -3.92 11.13
C GLU A 44 5.03 -4.42 9.76
N TRP A 45 4.00 -4.68 8.94
CA TRP A 45 4.13 -5.15 7.59
C TRP A 45 3.55 -4.11 6.65
N MET A 46 4.38 -3.66 5.73
CA MET A 46 3.93 -2.88 4.58
C MET A 46 3.61 -3.87 3.46
N LEU A 47 2.37 -3.86 3.01
CA LEU A 47 1.87 -4.68 1.91
C LEU A 47 1.66 -3.78 0.70
N GLY A 48 2.02 -4.25 -0.49
CA GLY A 48 1.81 -3.47 -1.71
C GLY A 48 1.73 -4.34 -2.95
N HIS A 49 1.06 -3.81 -3.97
CA HIS A 49 1.02 -4.41 -5.30
C HIS A 49 0.97 -3.33 -6.38
N GLU A 50 1.57 -3.63 -7.54
CA GLU A 50 1.57 -2.71 -8.69
C GLU A 50 0.15 -2.67 -9.27
N ILE A 51 -0.42 -1.47 -9.38
CA ILE A 51 -1.71 -1.23 -10.05
C ILE A 51 -1.51 -0.73 -11.48
N GLU A 52 -0.45 0.04 -11.72
CA GLU A 52 -0.06 0.51 -13.05
C GLU A 52 1.44 0.84 -13.10
N LYS A 53 2.01 0.77 -14.31
CA LYS A 53 3.35 1.29 -14.57
C LYS A 53 3.27 2.76 -14.90
N VAL A 54 3.86 3.59 -14.04
CA VAL A 54 3.91 5.04 -14.23
C VAL A 54 5.30 5.42 -14.72
N GLU A 55 5.37 6.04 -15.91
CA GLU A 55 6.61 6.59 -16.43
C GLU A 55 7.15 7.71 -15.52
N PRO A 56 8.48 7.89 -15.42
CA PRO A 56 9.08 8.86 -14.48
C PRO A 56 8.55 10.29 -14.64
N GLU A 57 8.28 10.74 -15.87
CA GLU A 57 7.75 12.08 -16.14
C GLU A 57 6.34 12.27 -15.56
N GLU A 58 5.47 11.27 -15.71
CA GLU A 58 4.11 11.30 -15.17
C GLU A 58 4.12 11.16 -13.64
N MET A 59 5.03 10.35 -13.09
CA MET A 59 5.23 10.25 -11.64
C MET A 59 5.63 11.62 -11.05
N GLN A 60 6.57 12.32 -11.69
CA GLN A 60 7.00 13.65 -11.27
C GLN A 60 5.85 14.66 -11.36
N ARG A 61 5.06 14.63 -12.44
CA ARG A 61 3.89 15.50 -12.61
C ARG A 61 2.86 15.28 -11.50
N ARG A 62 2.51 14.03 -11.21
CA ARG A 62 1.57 13.67 -10.12
C ARG A 62 2.09 14.10 -8.77
N TYR A 63 3.39 13.91 -8.50
CA TYR A 63 4.04 14.36 -7.27
C TYR A 63 3.96 15.88 -7.11
N THR A 64 4.32 16.65 -8.14
CA THR A 64 4.26 18.12 -8.09
C THR A 64 2.83 18.61 -7.82
N ALA A 65 1.82 18.01 -8.45
CA ALA A 65 0.42 18.37 -8.25
C ALA A 65 -0.11 18.10 -6.83
N MET A 66 0.59 17.31 -6.00
CA MET A 66 0.22 17.10 -4.59
C MET A 66 0.63 18.26 -3.67
N PHE A 67 1.50 19.17 -4.12
CA PHE A 67 2.01 20.31 -3.35
C PHE A 67 1.48 21.68 -3.82
N GLU A 68 0.64 21.69 -4.85
CA GLU A 68 -0.10 22.88 -5.33
C GLU A 68 -1.48 22.97 -4.67
#